data_AF-A0A7V9GRV7-F1
#
_entry.id   AF-A0A7V9GRV7-F1
#
_cell.length_a   1.000
_cell.length_b   1.000
_cell.length_c   1.000
_cell.angle_alpha   90.00
_cell.angle_beta   90.00
_cell.angle_gamma   90.00
#
_symmetry.space_group_name_H-M   'P 1'
#
loop_
_entity.id
_entity.type
_entity.pdbx_description
1 polymer ?
#
loop_
_entity_poly.entity_id
_entity_poly.type
_entity_poly.pdbx_seq_one_letter_code
_entity_poly.pdbx_strand_id
1 'polypeptide(L)'
;MNRLTLALVATTTAIGCSSALGAPTTVNLRIEGPGQTYFEGPVTTDARSVSTAAGGTHVCDGTNNGAHPSAGPTVTGALETAEDTGAFSWDGRYGNFGIDDFLVERIGADGAINEPFGGAFWYVVKNRVGLQTGGCQEQVGPGDQVLFSRQDFGVPNQALTAASNIVGVGRPLAVQVRQYGDDGVLSPSAGASVAGATTDAGGNTSVAFDSPGLKTFKATRAGAIRSNAVSVCVPVAGQSDCGAATPGAAGSGFGPGVLVKDSKAPRVSISSVRNGRTYRKRGPRRFAGRADEDTALLQVYLKLRRKTAAGCQYFSAKREVWTRRGSCRRARFIRLGDKAAYSYLLPKAPPAGRYTVDVKALDRAQNADTEQVKFKVTK
;
A
#
# COMPACT_ATOMS: atom_id res chain seq x y z
N MET A 1 -4.88 20.45 73.48
CA MET A 1 -5.22 19.43 72.47
C MET A 1 -5.63 20.14 71.18
N ASN A 2 -4.69 20.44 70.28
CA ASN A 2 -5.00 21.00 68.95
C ASN A 2 -4.30 20.14 67.90
N ARG A 3 -5.08 19.40 67.09
CA ARG A 3 -4.56 18.63 65.95
C ARG A 3 -4.66 19.50 64.70
N LEU A 4 -3.50 19.85 64.12
CA LEU A 4 -3.40 20.39 62.76
C LEU A 4 -3.61 19.23 61.76
N THR A 5 -4.54 19.42 60.83
CA THR A 5 -4.77 18.52 59.70
C THR A 5 -4.13 19.14 58.46
N LEU A 6 -3.04 18.56 57.96
CA LEU A 6 -2.41 18.96 56.70
C LEU A 6 -3.13 18.23 55.54
N ALA A 7 -3.75 18.98 54.64
CA ALA A 7 -4.31 18.46 53.39
C ALA A 7 -3.22 18.46 52.31
N LEU A 8 -2.86 17.27 51.81
CA LEU A 8 -1.91 17.09 50.72
C LEU A 8 -2.66 17.17 49.39
N VAL A 9 -2.51 18.28 48.67
CA VAL A 9 -3.02 18.44 47.29
C VAL A 9 -2.05 17.75 46.34
N ALA A 10 -2.47 16.63 45.75
CA ALA A 10 -1.71 15.91 44.73
C ALA A 10 -1.99 16.53 43.36
N THR A 11 -1.05 17.33 42.85
CA THR A 11 -1.08 17.89 41.50
C THR A 11 -0.67 16.81 40.49
N THR A 12 -1.63 16.17 39.83
CA THR A 12 -1.37 15.26 38.70
C THR A 12 -1.04 16.06 37.45
N THR A 13 0.24 16.17 37.12
CA THR A 13 0.73 16.69 35.84
C THR A 13 0.40 15.70 34.73
N ALA A 14 -0.57 16.01 33.87
CA ALA A 14 -0.85 15.23 32.67
C ALA A 14 0.30 15.43 31.68
N ILE A 15 1.18 14.42 31.56
CA ILE A 15 2.16 14.35 30.48
C ILE A 15 1.37 14.12 29.20
N GLY A 16 1.24 15.16 28.37
CA GLY A 16 0.68 15.03 27.03
C GLY A 16 1.54 14.06 26.23
N CYS A 17 1.00 12.88 25.90
CA CYS A 17 1.55 12.06 24.84
C CYS A 17 1.45 12.89 23.56
N SER A 18 2.57 13.41 23.07
CA SER A 18 2.65 13.85 21.67
C SER A 18 2.25 12.65 20.82
N SER A 19 1.10 12.75 20.15
CA SER A 19 0.71 11.80 19.12
C SER A 19 1.88 11.72 18.16
N ALA A 20 2.53 10.55 18.08
CA ALA A 20 3.61 10.35 17.13
C ALA A 20 3.02 10.58 15.74
N LEU A 21 3.46 11.66 15.07
CA LEU A 21 3.13 11.90 13.68
C LEU A 21 3.51 10.64 12.89
N GLY A 22 2.62 10.18 12.01
CA GLY A 22 2.92 9.04 11.15
C GLY A 22 4.21 9.28 10.39
N ALA A 23 5.08 8.27 10.33
CA ALA A 23 6.36 8.38 9.65
C ALA A 23 6.16 8.76 8.17
N PRO A 24 7.05 9.60 7.60
CA PRO A 24 7.02 9.90 6.18
C PRO A 24 6.99 8.63 5.34
N THR A 25 6.13 8.63 4.33
CA THR A 25 5.77 7.45 3.56
C THR A 25 5.80 7.78 2.07
N THR A 26 6.54 6.96 1.31
CA THR A 26 6.60 7.09 -0.15
C THR A 26 5.48 6.28 -0.81
N VAL A 27 4.67 6.94 -1.63
CA VAL A 27 3.62 6.35 -2.49
C VAL A 27 3.95 6.57 -3.96
N ASN A 28 3.29 5.84 -4.84
CA ASN A 28 3.31 6.11 -6.29
C ASN A 28 2.07 6.91 -6.66
N LEU A 29 2.23 8.21 -6.90
CA LEU A 29 1.16 9.11 -7.29
C LEU A 29 1.08 9.24 -8.81
N ARG A 30 -0.13 9.18 -9.36
CA ARG A 30 -0.42 9.51 -10.76
C ARG A 30 -1.57 10.50 -10.82
N ILE A 31 -1.46 11.51 -11.67
CA ILE A 31 -2.48 12.52 -11.90
C ILE A 31 -2.77 12.61 -13.39
N GLU A 32 -3.99 12.23 -13.77
CA GLU A 32 -4.44 12.17 -15.16
C GLU A 32 -5.54 13.20 -15.43
N GLY A 33 -5.21 14.22 -16.21
CA GLY A 33 -6.21 15.08 -16.86
C GLY A 33 -6.83 14.41 -18.10
N PRO A 34 -7.74 15.12 -18.79
CA PRO A 34 -8.42 14.60 -19.98
C PRO A 34 -7.45 14.39 -21.15
N GLY A 35 -6.46 15.30 -21.30
CA GLY A 35 -5.49 15.26 -22.41
C GLY A 35 -4.05 14.96 -22.01
N GLN A 36 -3.69 15.10 -20.72
CA GLN A 36 -2.29 15.04 -20.28
C GLN A 36 -2.12 14.49 -18.86
N THR A 37 -0.94 13.95 -18.59
CA THR A 37 -0.55 13.51 -17.25
C THR A 37 0.13 14.68 -16.56
N TYR A 38 -0.44 15.16 -15.47
CA TYR A 38 0.13 16.26 -14.69
C TYR A 38 1.33 15.80 -13.87
N PHE A 39 1.24 14.59 -13.33
CA PHE A 39 2.28 14.00 -12.51
C PHE A 39 2.20 12.48 -12.58
N GLU A 40 3.35 11.82 -12.59
CA GLU A 40 3.46 10.39 -12.35
C GLU A 40 4.82 10.09 -11.73
N GLY A 41 4.83 9.53 -10.53
CA GLY A 41 6.06 9.19 -9.85
C GLY A 41 5.93 8.99 -8.35
N PRO A 42 7.06 8.73 -7.67
CA PRO A 42 7.09 8.59 -6.23
C PRO A 42 6.90 9.95 -5.54
N VAL A 43 6.13 9.95 -4.45
CA VAL A 43 5.93 11.12 -3.58
C VAL A 43 6.06 10.66 -2.13
N THR A 44 6.90 11.33 -1.35
CA THR A 44 7.07 11.05 0.08
C THR A 44 6.30 12.07 0.89
N THR A 45 5.15 11.65 1.43
CA THR A 45 4.26 12.50 2.24
C THR A 45 4.26 12.06 3.70
N ASP A 46 3.90 12.96 4.61
CA ASP A 46 3.70 12.69 6.04
C ASP A 46 2.31 13.16 6.49
N ALA A 47 2.03 13.02 7.80
CA ALA A 47 0.85 13.60 8.43
C ALA A 47 0.97 15.13 8.44
N ARG A 48 0.07 15.82 7.75
CA ARG A 48 0.17 17.28 7.55
C ARG A 48 -1.18 17.99 7.53
N SER A 49 -1.12 19.32 7.58
CA SER A 49 -2.22 20.16 7.10
C SER A 49 -2.05 20.41 5.60
N VAL A 50 -3.17 20.62 4.93
CA VAL A 50 -3.28 20.92 3.50
C VAL A 50 -3.87 22.32 3.35
N SER A 51 -3.36 23.10 2.40
CA SER A 51 -3.80 24.48 2.18
C SER A 51 -4.11 24.73 0.71
N THR A 52 -5.35 25.12 0.43
CA THR A 52 -5.75 25.58 -0.92
C THR A 52 -6.21 27.02 -0.88
N ALA A 53 -6.24 27.67 -2.05
CA ALA A 53 -6.70 29.05 -2.15
C ALA A 53 -8.21 29.16 -1.84
N ALA A 54 -9.02 28.22 -2.36
CA ALA A 54 -10.47 28.23 -2.17
C ALA A 54 -10.91 27.63 -0.83
N GLY A 55 -10.13 26.69 -0.26
CA GLY A 55 -10.50 25.92 0.92
C GLY A 55 -9.80 26.34 2.21
N GLY A 56 -8.72 27.14 2.14
CA GLY A 56 -7.93 27.51 3.31
C GLY A 56 -7.10 26.33 3.86
N THR A 57 -6.58 26.49 5.08
CA THR A 57 -5.68 25.50 5.72
C THR A 57 -6.44 24.61 6.70
N HIS A 58 -6.38 23.29 6.49
CA HIS A 58 -7.06 22.30 7.33
C HIS A 58 -6.18 21.09 7.62
N VAL A 59 -6.39 20.47 8.79
CA VAL A 59 -5.76 19.20 9.15
C VAL A 59 -6.18 18.13 8.14
N CYS A 60 -5.22 17.35 7.66
CA CYS A 60 -5.42 16.34 6.62
C CYS A 60 -4.50 15.14 6.89
N ASP A 61 -4.61 14.57 8.09
CA ASP A 61 -3.73 13.53 8.62
C ASP A 61 -4.44 12.19 8.87
N GLY A 62 -5.63 12.00 8.31
CA GLY A 62 -6.44 10.80 8.47
C GLY A 62 -7.29 10.81 9.74
N THR A 63 -7.13 11.77 10.64
CA THR A 63 -7.98 11.87 11.85
C THR A 63 -9.29 12.61 11.61
N ASN A 64 -9.46 13.20 10.43
CA ASN A 64 -10.66 13.91 9.99
C ASN A 64 -11.94 13.11 10.24
N ASN A 65 -12.92 13.73 10.90
CA ASN A 65 -14.16 13.10 11.35
C ASN A 65 -13.97 11.77 12.12
N GLY A 66 -12.84 11.62 12.83
CA GLY A 66 -12.53 10.42 13.61
C GLY A 66 -12.25 9.15 12.79
N ALA A 67 -11.94 9.28 11.49
CA ALA A 67 -11.72 8.14 10.60
C ALA A 67 -10.60 7.20 11.09
N HIS A 68 -9.51 7.78 11.61
CA HIS A 68 -8.42 7.03 12.22
C HIS A 68 -8.08 7.53 13.63
N PRO A 69 -7.72 6.63 14.56
CA PRO A 69 -7.37 6.99 15.94
C PRO A 69 -6.01 7.67 16.09
N SER A 70 -5.22 7.75 15.01
CA SER A 70 -3.86 8.30 15.02
C SER A 70 -3.55 8.95 13.67
N ALA A 71 -2.83 10.06 13.71
CA ALA A 71 -2.37 10.80 12.53
C ALA A 71 -1.44 9.97 11.64
N GLY A 72 -1.53 10.18 10.33
CA GLY A 72 -0.76 9.50 9.30
C GLY A 72 -0.81 10.26 7.97
N PRO A 73 0.08 9.92 7.02
CA PRO A 73 0.04 10.48 5.68
C PRO A 73 -1.25 10.10 4.97
N THR A 74 -1.80 10.99 4.16
CA THR A 74 -3.09 10.82 3.47
C THR A 74 -2.96 10.91 1.96
N VAL A 75 -4.01 10.50 1.25
CA VAL A 75 -4.07 10.63 -0.21
C VAL A 75 -4.05 12.11 -0.64
N THR A 76 -4.82 12.99 0.02
CA THR A 76 -4.77 14.44 -0.26
C THR A 76 -3.44 15.06 0.18
N GLY A 77 -2.84 14.60 1.29
CA GLY A 77 -1.50 15.00 1.68
C GLY A 77 -0.43 14.66 0.62
N ALA A 78 -0.58 13.52 -0.06
CA ALA A 78 0.29 13.16 -1.18
C ALA A 78 0.09 14.07 -2.40
N LEU A 79 -1.13 14.55 -2.68
CA LEU A 79 -1.40 15.53 -3.73
C LEU A 79 -0.71 16.87 -3.44
N GLU A 80 -0.89 17.40 -2.23
CA GLU A 80 -0.22 18.63 -1.75
C GLU A 80 1.30 18.52 -1.86
N THR A 81 1.87 17.40 -1.37
CA THR A 81 3.32 17.18 -1.42
C THR A 81 3.86 17.11 -2.86
N ALA A 82 3.04 16.67 -3.81
CA ALA A 82 3.42 16.69 -5.22
C ALA A 82 3.30 18.09 -5.85
N GLU A 83 2.32 18.90 -5.43
CA GLU A 83 2.25 20.32 -5.79
C GLU A 83 3.47 21.10 -5.28
N ASP A 84 3.96 20.79 -4.07
CA ASP A 84 5.16 21.40 -3.48
C ASP A 84 6.41 21.28 -4.38
N THR A 85 6.41 20.37 -5.37
CA THR A 85 7.48 20.25 -6.38
C THR A 85 7.46 21.34 -7.45
N GLY A 86 6.36 22.10 -7.57
CA GLY A 86 6.13 23.12 -8.59
C GLY A 86 5.72 22.58 -9.96
N ALA A 87 5.49 21.27 -10.11
CA ALA A 87 5.14 20.64 -11.39
C ALA A 87 3.71 20.96 -11.86
N PHE A 88 2.80 21.24 -10.94
CA PHE A 88 1.42 21.63 -11.19
C PHE A 88 0.90 22.41 -9.97
N SER A 89 -0.27 23.03 -10.09
CA SER A 89 -1.03 23.58 -8.96
C SER A 89 -2.35 22.84 -8.81
N TRP A 90 -2.93 22.78 -7.62
CA TRP A 90 -4.33 22.36 -7.47
C TRP A 90 -5.13 23.33 -6.61
N ASP A 91 -6.45 23.18 -6.63
CA ASP A 91 -7.34 23.96 -5.78
C ASP A 91 -8.62 23.19 -5.50
N GLY A 92 -9.27 23.54 -4.41
CA GLY A 92 -10.47 22.87 -3.95
C GLY A 92 -11.02 23.47 -2.67
N ARG A 93 -12.34 23.57 -2.58
CA ARG A 93 -13.04 23.97 -1.36
C ARG A 93 -12.93 22.91 -0.26
N TYR A 94 -12.74 23.36 0.97
CA TYR A 94 -12.88 22.52 2.15
C TYR A 94 -14.34 22.53 2.62
N GLY A 95 -14.86 21.38 3.05
CA GLY A 95 -16.22 21.31 3.54
C GLY A 95 -16.51 20.05 4.34
N ASN A 96 -17.54 20.16 5.19
CA ASN A 96 -18.10 19.01 5.87
C ASN A 96 -19.11 18.31 4.94
N PHE A 97 -18.59 17.53 3.99
CA PHE A 97 -19.40 16.65 3.12
C PHE A 97 -19.75 15.33 3.83
N GLY A 98 -19.85 15.34 5.17
CA GLY A 98 -19.90 14.15 6.01
C GLY A 98 -18.53 13.52 6.30
N ILE A 99 -17.45 14.13 5.80
CA ILE A 99 -16.07 13.59 5.82
C ILE A 99 -14.99 14.61 6.21
N ASP A 100 -15.34 15.89 6.44
CA ASP A 100 -14.42 16.98 6.77
C ASP A 100 -13.18 17.03 5.85
N ASP A 101 -13.40 17.31 4.57
CA ASP A 101 -12.40 17.08 3.52
C ASP A 101 -12.36 18.19 2.47
N PHE A 102 -11.31 18.16 1.65
CA PHE A 102 -11.21 18.94 0.43
C PHE A 102 -11.94 18.23 -0.71
N LEU A 103 -12.83 18.95 -1.36
CA LEU A 103 -13.26 18.57 -2.68
C LEU A 103 -12.30 19.17 -3.71
N VAL A 104 -11.57 18.30 -4.42
CA VAL A 104 -10.64 18.74 -5.46
C VAL A 104 -11.41 19.28 -6.67
N GLU A 105 -11.31 20.59 -6.90
CA GLU A 105 -12.04 21.28 -7.96
C GLU A 105 -11.16 21.56 -9.17
N ARG A 106 -9.83 21.59 -9.03
CA ARG A 106 -8.93 21.85 -10.14
C ARG A 106 -7.57 21.21 -9.90
N ILE A 107 -6.98 20.61 -10.93
CA ILE A 107 -5.54 20.31 -10.98
C ILE A 107 -4.99 20.81 -12.31
N GLY A 108 -3.90 21.58 -12.23
CA GLY A 108 -3.36 22.35 -13.35
C GLY A 108 -4.40 23.30 -13.94
N ALA A 109 -4.57 23.24 -15.26
CA ALA A 109 -5.56 24.04 -15.99
C ALA A 109 -6.97 23.40 -15.99
N ASP A 110 -7.10 22.18 -15.47
CA ASP A 110 -8.30 21.37 -15.60
C ASP A 110 -9.18 21.44 -14.35
N GLY A 111 -10.31 22.15 -14.44
CA GLY A 111 -11.34 22.19 -13.40
C GLY A 111 -12.29 20.98 -13.41
N ALA A 112 -12.98 20.67 -12.33
CA ALA A 112 -14.14 19.78 -12.36
C ALA A 112 -15.25 20.44 -13.20
N ILE A 113 -15.91 19.69 -14.08
CA ILE A 113 -17.03 20.19 -14.87
C ILE A 113 -18.32 19.68 -14.21
N ASN A 114 -19.19 20.61 -13.80
CA ASN A 114 -20.60 20.42 -13.41
C ASN A 114 -20.89 19.58 -12.15
N GLU A 115 -20.97 20.28 -11.02
CA GLU A 115 -21.78 19.88 -9.87
C GLU A 115 -23.29 20.06 -10.16
N PRO A 116 -24.20 19.25 -9.55
CA PRO A 116 -23.88 18.22 -8.56
C PRO A 116 -23.96 16.77 -9.07
N PHE A 117 -24.48 16.52 -10.28
CA PHE A 117 -24.79 15.14 -10.72
C PHE A 117 -24.56 14.86 -12.20
N GLY A 118 -23.71 15.63 -12.89
CA GLY A 118 -23.45 15.36 -14.31
C GLY A 118 -22.22 16.07 -14.87
N GLY A 119 -21.08 15.39 -14.85
CA GLY A 119 -19.86 15.82 -15.53
C GLY A 119 -18.60 15.22 -14.92
N ALA A 120 -17.45 15.62 -15.47
CA ALA A 120 -16.16 15.07 -15.08
C ALA A 120 -15.62 15.73 -13.80
N PHE A 121 -15.30 14.92 -12.79
CA PHE A 121 -14.78 15.34 -11.50
C PHE A 121 -13.40 14.72 -11.25
N TRP A 122 -12.68 15.21 -10.24
CA TRP A 122 -11.40 14.63 -9.83
C TRP A 122 -11.63 13.39 -8.98
N TYR A 123 -11.63 12.23 -9.64
CA TYR A 123 -11.81 10.94 -9.00
C TYR A 123 -10.52 10.46 -8.35
N VAL A 124 -10.64 9.79 -7.21
CA VAL A 124 -9.50 9.31 -6.44
C VAL A 124 -9.56 7.80 -6.28
N VAL A 125 -8.47 7.14 -6.65
CA VAL A 125 -8.31 5.69 -6.58
C VAL A 125 -7.06 5.36 -5.76
N LYS A 126 -7.20 4.47 -4.80
CA LYS A 126 -6.09 3.90 -4.05
C LYS A 126 -6.02 2.39 -4.28
N ASN A 127 -4.86 1.90 -4.67
CA ASN A 127 -4.61 0.48 -4.92
C ASN A 127 -5.67 -0.16 -5.83
N ARG A 128 -6.06 0.56 -6.89
CA ARG A 128 -7.03 0.17 -7.92
C ARG A 128 -8.50 0.17 -7.49
N VAL A 129 -8.80 0.64 -6.29
CA VAL A 129 -10.18 0.77 -5.78
C VAL A 129 -10.49 2.25 -5.57
N GLY A 130 -11.67 2.66 -6.04
CA GLY A 130 -12.22 3.97 -5.79
C GLY A 130 -12.37 4.28 -4.30
N LEU A 131 -12.01 5.49 -3.86
CA LEU A 131 -12.13 5.84 -2.45
C LEU A 131 -13.59 5.81 -1.99
N GLN A 132 -13.80 5.25 -0.80
CA GLN A 132 -15.10 5.21 -0.11
C GLN A 132 -15.15 6.21 1.07
N THR A 133 -14.06 6.95 1.24
CA THR A 133 -13.76 7.91 2.29
C THR A 133 -13.23 9.17 1.64
N GLY A 134 -13.15 10.25 2.40
CA GLY A 134 -12.48 11.46 1.94
C GLY A 134 -10.96 11.28 1.76
N GLY A 135 -10.34 12.09 0.91
CA GLY A 135 -8.90 12.02 0.65
C GLY A 135 -8.03 12.41 1.85
N CYS A 136 -8.51 13.28 2.74
CA CYS A 136 -7.91 13.60 4.04
C CYS A 136 -8.19 12.56 5.11
N GLN A 137 -9.17 11.67 4.91
CA GLN A 137 -9.41 10.54 5.80
C GLN A 137 -8.59 9.31 5.39
N GLU A 138 -8.40 9.11 4.09
CA GLU A 138 -7.72 7.93 3.56
C GLU A 138 -6.21 8.00 3.80
N GLN A 139 -5.74 7.32 4.84
CA GLN A 139 -4.31 7.20 5.11
C GLN A 139 -3.60 6.32 4.07
N VAL A 140 -2.38 6.66 3.69
CA VAL A 140 -1.55 5.88 2.76
C VAL A 140 -0.40 5.17 3.49
N GLY A 141 0.04 4.05 2.91
CA GLY A 141 1.20 3.28 3.35
C GLY A 141 2.27 3.17 2.24
N PRO A 142 3.49 2.70 2.60
CA PRO A 142 4.59 2.61 1.65
C PRO A 142 4.22 1.81 0.40
N GLY A 143 4.51 2.37 -0.77
CA GLY A 143 4.28 1.75 -2.07
C GLY A 143 2.82 1.71 -2.53
N ASP A 144 1.87 2.32 -1.80
CA ASP A 144 0.50 2.49 -2.28
C ASP A 144 0.47 3.17 -3.66
N GLN A 145 -0.47 2.75 -4.51
CA GLN A 145 -0.75 3.41 -5.79
C GLN A 145 -1.92 4.37 -5.61
N VAL A 146 -1.67 5.65 -5.83
CA VAL A 146 -2.66 6.71 -5.74
C VAL A 146 -2.86 7.29 -7.12
N LEU A 147 -4.11 7.39 -7.57
CA LEU A 147 -4.49 8.03 -8.82
C LEU A 147 -5.52 9.12 -8.55
N PHE A 148 -5.22 10.32 -9.00
CA PHE A 148 -6.21 11.37 -9.26
C PHE A 148 -6.50 11.41 -10.75
N SER A 149 -7.76 11.31 -11.14
CA SER A 149 -8.14 11.33 -12.55
C SER A 149 -9.39 12.17 -12.78
N ARG A 150 -9.32 13.07 -13.76
CA ARG A 150 -10.50 13.81 -14.20
C ARG A 150 -11.35 12.91 -15.09
N GLN A 151 -12.53 12.53 -14.61
CA GLN A 151 -13.37 11.54 -15.29
C GLN A 151 -14.85 11.62 -14.93
N ASP A 152 -15.68 10.96 -15.73
CA ASP A 152 -17.04 10.59 -15.36
C ASP A 152 -17.04 9.33 -14.45
N PHE A 153 -18.16 9.07 -13.78
CA PHE A 153 -18.33 7.87 -12.95
C PHE A 153 -18.18 6.58 -13.77
N GLY A 154 -17.52 5.58 -13.19
CA GLY A 154 -17.40 4.24 -13.77
C GLY A 154 -16.41 4.12 -14.94
N VAL A 155 -15.65 5.16 -15.25
CA VAL A 155 -14.58 5.10 -16.26
C VAL A 155 -13.44 4.21 -15.74
N PRO A 156 -13.10 3.11 -16.44
CA PRO A 156 -12.12 2.16 -15.96
C PRO A 156 -10.68 2.69 -16.04
N ASN A 157 -9.87 2.32 -15.06
CA ASN A 157 -8.45 2.70 -14.95
C ASN A 157 -7.54 1.70 -15.65
N GLN A 158 -6.80 2.12 -16.69
CA GLN A 158 -5.87 1.23 -17.37
C GLN A 158 -4.55 1.02 -16.60
N ALA A 159 -3.99 -0.18 -16.76
CA ALA A 159 -2.65 -0.55 -16.31
C ALA A 159 -1.91 -1.22 -17.47
N LEU A 160 -0.73 -0.70 -17.77
CA LEU A 160 0.14 -1.22 -18.83
C LEU A 160 1.33 -1.93 -18.19
N THR A 161 1.63 -3.12 -18.69
CA THR A 161 2.84 -3.88 -18.35
C THR A 161 3.58 -4.26 -19.63
N ALA A 162 4.91 -4.28 -19.55
CA ALA A 162 5.77 -4.82 -20.60
C ALA A 162 6.47 -6.08 -20.08
N ALA A 163 6.68 -7.04 -20.97
CA ALA A 163 7.38 -8.29 -20.64
C ALA A 163 8.86 -8.07 -20.28
N SER A 164 9.44 -6.94 -20.71
CA SER A 164 10.82 -6.54 -20.47
C SER A 164 10.95 -5.01 -20.47
N ASN A 165 11.88 -4.46 -19.71
CA ASN A 165 12.33 -3.07 -19.82
C ASN A 165 13.49 -2.88 -20.79
N ILE A 166 13.92 -3.93 -21.49
CA ILE A 166 14.94 -3.85 -22.52
C ILE A 166 14.52 -4.67 -23.74
N VAL A 167 14.66 -4.08 -24.92
CA VAL A 167 14.35 -4.74 -26.19
C VAL A 167 15.26 -4.23 -27.30
N GLY A 168 15.76 -5.11 -28.16
CA GLY A 168 16.58 -4.71 -29.30
C GLY A 168 15.78 -3.91 -30.34
N VAL A 169 16.47 -3.06 -31.11
CA VAL A 169 15.86 -2.33 -32.24
C VAL A 169 15.15 -3.30 -33.19
N GLY A 170 13.92 -2.94 -33.58
CA GLY A 170 13.04 -3.72 -34.45
C GLY A 170 12.52 -5.03 -33.86
N ARG A 171 12.87 -5.37 -32.60
CA ARG A 171 12.40 -6.60 -31.96
C ARG A 171 11.03 -6.39 -31.31
N PRO A 172 10.12 -7.38 -31.41
CA PRO A 172 8.83 -7.31 -30.76
C PRO A 172 8.99 -7.36 -29.24
N LEU A 173 8.39 -6.40 -28.55
CA LEU A 173 8.17 -6.38 -27.12
C LEU A 173 6.71 -6.73 -26.86
N ALA A 174 6.46 -7.80 -26.12
CA ALA A 174 5.12 -8.13 -25.66
C ALA A 174 4.68 -7.16 -24.55
N VAL A 175 3.47 -6.62 -24.69
CA VAL A 175 2.86 -5.74 -23.70
C VAL A 175 1.42 -6.18 -23.40
N GLN A 176 0.95 -5.91 -22.19
CA GLN A 176 -0.41 -6.20 -21.77
C GLN A 176 -1.04 -4.97 -21.15
N VAL A 177 -2.27 -4.69 -21.55
CA VAL A 177 -3.11 -3.65 -20.98
C VAL A 177 -4.29 -4.31 -20.28
N ARG A 178 -4.37 -4.07 -18.98
CA ARG A 178 -5.53 -4.43 -18.17
C ARG A 178 -6.25 -3.18 -17.71
N GLN A 179 -7.45 -3.34 -17.20
CA GLN A 179 -8.23 -2.25 -16.66
C GLN A 179 -8.96 -2.66 -15.38
N TYR A 180 -9.15 -1.69 -14.50
CA TYR A 180 -9.83 -1.87 -13.23
C TYR A 180 -11.13 -1.08 -13.23
N GLY A 181 -12.22 -1.75 -12.87
CA GLY A 181 -13.45 -1.09 -12.46
C GLY A 181 -13.28 -0.41 -11.11
N ASP A 182 -14.32 0.28 -10.67
CA ASP A 182 -14.29 1.09 -9.45
C ASP A 182 -14.07 0.25 -8.17
N ASP A 183 -14.62 -0.96 -8.18
CA ASP A 183 -14.47 -1.99 -7.16
C ASP A 183 -13.11 -2.73 -7.21
N GLY A 184 -12.22 -2.32 -8.12
CA GLY A 184 -10.96 -2.98 -8.38
C GLY A 184 -11.07 -4.29 -9.15
N VAL A 185 -12.26 -4.62 -9.71
CA VAL A 185 -12.40 -5.79 -10.57
C VAL A 185 -11.59 -5.62 -11.84
N LEU A 186 -10.76 -6.61 -12.11
CA LEU A 186 -9.76 -6.57 -13.15
C LEU A 186 -10.23 -7.28 -14.41
N SER A 187 -10.16 -6.60 -15.55
CA SER A 187 -10.50 -7.15 -16.86
C SER A 187 -9.45 -6.80 -17.92
N PRO A 188 -9.41 -7.51 -19.05
CA PRO A 188 -8.60 -7.11 -20.21
C PRO A 188 -9.04 -5.76 -20.76
N SER A 189 -8.08 -4.94 -21.20
CA SER A 189 -8.37 -3.70 -21.93
C SER A 189 -8.22 -3.94 -23.42
N ALA A 190 -9.25 -4.52 -24.05
CA ALA A 190 -9.27 -4.75 -25.50
C ALA A 190 -9.39 -3.43 -26.30
N GLY A 191 -8.74 -3.35 -27.46
CA GLY A 191 -8.78 -2.17 -28.33
C GLY A 191 -8.03 -0.94 -27.80
N ALA A 192 -7.18 -1.09 -26.78
CA ALA A 192 -6.31 -0.02 -26.29
C ALA A 192 -5.13 0.18 -27.25
N SER A 193 -4.78 1.45 -27.50
CA SER A 193 -3.61 1.82 -28.29
C SER A 193 -2.37 1.94 -27.41
N VAL A 194 -1.29 1.30 -27.81
CA VAL A 194 0.02 1.31 -27.12
C VAL A 194 1.11 1.50 -28.17
N ALA A 195 1.77 2.66 -28.17
CA ALA A 195 2.87 2.97 -29.10
C ALA A 195 2.58 2.61 -30.58
N GLY A 196 1.36 2.90 -31.05
CA GLY A 196 0.92 2.62 -32.42
C GLY A 196 0.34 1.22 -32.66
N ALA A 197 0.47 0.30 -31.71
CA ALA A 197 -0.18 -1.02 -31.75
C ALA A 197 -1.52 -1.01 -31.01
N THR A 198 -2.40 -1.98 -31.32
CA THR A 198 -3.71 -2.13 -30.67
C THR A 198 -3.81 -3.47 -29.95
N THR A 199 -4.44 -3.50 -28.77
CA THR A 199 -4.63 -4.74 -28.00
C THR A 199 -5.78 -5.62 -28.50
N ASP A 200 -5.55 -6.93 -28.43
CA ASP A 200 -6.55 -7.96 -28.70
C ASP A 200 -7.62 -8.09 -27.59
N ALA A 201 -8.53 -9.05 -27.73
CA ALA A 201 -9.57 -9.33 -26.73
C ALA A 201 -9.02 -9.73 -25.35
N GLY A 202 -7.79 -10.26 -25.30
CA GLY A 202 -7.07 -10.58 -24.07
C GLY A 202 -6.29 -9.40 -23.48
N GLY A 203 -6.35 -8.22 -24.12
CA GLY A 203 -5.60 -7.04 -23.70
C GLY A 203 -4.12 -7.10 -24.06
N ASN A 204 -3.71 -7.98 -24.98
CA ASN A 204 -2.31 -8.19 -25.33
C ASN A 204 -2.01 -7.56 -26.69
N THR A 205 -0.77 -7.07 -26.86
CA THR A 205 -0.24 -6.68 -28.17
C THR A 205 1.28 -6.76 -28.16
N SER A 206 1.91 -6.47 -29.30
CA SER A 206 3.35 -6.30 -29.38
C SER A 206 3.71 -4.96 -30.01
N VAL A 207 4.69 -4.29 -29.42
CA VAL A 207 5.26 -3.03 -29.92
C VAL A 207 6.70 -3.26 -30.34
N ALA A 208 7.19 -2.49 -31.30
CA ALA A 208 8.60 -2.51 -31.71
C ALA A 208 9.07 -1.07 -31.89
N PHE A 209 10.35 -0.84 -31.65
CA PHE A 209 10.98 0.47 -31.77
C PHE A 209 12.06 0.45 -32.84
N ASP A 210 12.02 1.41 -33.75
CA ASP A 210 12.90 1.53 -34.91
C ASP A 210 14.25 2.20 -34.60
N SER A 211 14.38 2.75 -33.40
CA SER A 211 15.49 3.62 -33.01
C SER A 211 15.91 3.33 -31.56
N PRO A 212 17.22 3.37 -31.26
CA PRO A 212 17.72 3.30 -29.89
C PRO A 212 17.19 4.40 -28.97
N GLY A 213 17.42 4.23 -27.68
CA GLY A 213 17.11 5.17 -26.61
C GLY A 213 16.09 4.67 -25.59
N LEU A 214 15.86 5.48 -24.55
CA LEU A 214 14.79 5.25 -23.60
C LEU A 214 13.44 5.61 -24.23
N LYS A 215 12.53 4.65 -24.29
CA LYS A 215 11.18 4.81 -24.83
C LYS A 215 10.18 4.78 -23.69
N THR A 216 9.46 5.87 -23.48
CA THR A 216 8.39 5.97 -22.48
C THR A 216 7.04 6.10 -23.18
N PHE A 217 6.09 5.24 -22.83
CA PHE A 217 4.78 5.17 -23.50
C PHE A 217 3.67 4.72 -22.56
N LYS A 218 2.43 5.02 -22.93
CA LYS A 218 1.21 4.66 -22.20
C LYS A 218 0.23 3.93 -23.11
N ALA A 219 -0.71 3.21 -22.49
CA ALA A 219 -1.91 2.75 -23.13
C ALA A 219 -3.00 3.81 -23.05
N THR A 220 -3.71 4.01 -24.16
CA THR A 220 -4.85 4.92 -24.26
C THR A 220 -6.03 4.20 -24.90
N ARG A 221 -7.25 4.56 -24.49
CA ARG A 221 -8.48 4.09 -25.14
C ARG A 221 -9.60 5.06 -24.83
N ALA A 222 -10.46 5.36 -25.81
CA ALA A 222 -11.66 6.14 -25.56
C ALA A 222 -12.52 5.47 -24.46
N GLY A 223 -13.08 6.28 -23.57
CA GLY A 223 -13.88 5.80 -22.43
C GLY A 223 -13.08 5.08 -21.34
N ALA A 224 -11.78 5.31 -21.23
CA ALA A 224 -10.94 4.77 -20.17
C ALA A 224 -9.82 5.74 -19.77
N ILE A 225 -9.39 5.69 -18.51
CA ILE A 225 -8.26 6.49 -18.02
C ILE A 225 -6.97 5.93 -18.64
N ARG A 226 -6.06 6.82 -19.04
CA ARG A 226 -4.72 6.46 -19.54
C ARG A 226 -3.96 5.62 -18.51
N SER A 227 -3.12 4.70 -18.99
CA SER A 227 -2.37 3.82 -18.11
C SER A 227 -1.21 4.54 -17.41
N ASN A 228 -0.52 3.81 -16.52
CA ASN A 228 0.82 4.16 -16.07
C ASN A 228 1.78 4.18 -17.26
N ALA A 229 2.82 5.01 -17.19
CA ALA A 229 3.86 5.14 -18.21
C ALA A 229 4.83 3.98 -18.11
N VAL A 230 4.98 3.13 -19.13
CA VAL A 230 6.06 2.14 -19.15
C VAL A 230 7.29 2.72 -19.84
N SER A 231 8.47 2.51 -19.26
CA SER A 231 9.75 2.90 -19.85
C SER A 231 10.59 1.67 -20.23
N VAL A 232 11.09 1.65 -21.46
CA VAL A 232 11.86 0.55 -22.05
C VAL A 232 13.13 1.10 -22.66
N CYS A 233 14.26 0.51 -22.34
CA CYS A 233 15.53 0.77 -22.99
C CYS A 233 15.63 0.01 -24.32
N VAL A 234 15.92 0.73 -25.39
CA VAL A 234 16.29 0.18 -26.70
C VAL A 234 17.78 0.46 -26.91
N PRO A 235 18.70 -0.48 -26.63
CA PRO A 235 20.13 -0.20 -26.70
C PRO A 235 20.59 -0.02 -28.15
N VAL A 236 21.69 0.72 -28.33
CA VAL A 236 22.43 0.73 -29.60
C VAL A 236 23.00 -0.67 -29.85
N ALA A 237 23.13 -1.08 -31.12
CA ALA A 237 23.70 -2.38 -31.45
C ALA A 237 25.08 -2.56 -30.80
N GLY A 238 25.25 -3.64 -30.03
CA GLY A 238 26.47 -3.92 -29.27
C GLY A 238 26.52 -3.34 -27.86
N GLN A 239 25.52 -2.56 -27.45
CA GLN A 239 25.37 -2.08 -26.07
C GLN A 239 24.29 -2.89 -25.32
N SER A 240 24.42 -2.96 -24.00
CA SER A 240 23.45 -3.63 -23.11
C SER A 240 22.57 -2.64 -22.33
N ASP A 241 22.79 -1.34 -22.50
CA ASP A 241 22.05 -0.28 -21.83
C ASP A 241 21.79 0.89 -22.79
N CYS A 242 21.09 1.90 -22.29
CA CYS A 242 20.77 3.12 -23.01
C CYS A 242 21.61 4.31 -22.51
N GLY A 243 22.75 4.04 -21.86
CA GLY A 243 23.52 5.03 -21.10
C GLY A 243 22.82 5.52 -19.82
N ALA A 244 23.58 6.16 -18.94
CA ALA A 244 23.01 6.94 -17.85
C ALA A 244 22.34 8.20 -18.44
N ALA A 245 21.09 8.46 -18.09
CA ALA A 245 20.42 9.70 -18.46
C ALA A 245 21.27 10.89 -18.00
N THR A 246 21.55 11.84 -18.89
CA THR A 246 22.25 13.08 -18.53
C THR A 246 21.42 13.82 -17.46
N PRO A 247 21.99 14.22 -16.31
CA PRO A 247 21.27 15.00 -15.31
C PRO A 247 21.04 16.41 -15.88
N GLY A 248 19.86 16.66 -16.45
CA GLY A 248 19.54 17.95 -17.05
C GLY A 248 18.15 18.07 -17.70
N ALA A 249 17.45 16.97 -17.96
CA ALA A 249 16.04 17.01 -18.37
C ALA A 249 15.16 16.64 -17.17
N ALA A 250 14.62 17.66 -16.49
CA ALA A 250 13.56 17.52 -15.51
C ALA A 250 12.28 17.04 -16.20
N GLY A 251 12.22 15.74 -16.41
CA GLY A 251 11.03 14.95 -16.66
C GLY A 251 11.35 13.63 -16.00
N SER A 252 11.14 13.55 -14.69
CA SER A 252 11.35 12.36 -13.88
C SER A 252 10.34 11.30 -14.26
N GLY A 253 10.55 10.72 -15.43
CA GLY A 253 9.92 9.51 -15.92
C GLY A 253 10.43 8.32 -15.12
N PHE A 254 9.97 8.22 -13.88
CA PHE A 254 9.79 6.93 -13.26
C PHE A 254 8.42 6.43 -13.70
N GLY A 255 8.39 5.77 -14.86
CA GLY A 255 7.34 4.78 -15.09
C GLY A 255 7.33 3.75 -13.95
N PRO A 256 6.36 2.82 -13.82
CA PRO A 256 6.66 1.63 -13.05
C PRO A 256 7.91 1.10 -13.71
N GLY A 257 8.97 0.98 -12.91
CA GLY A 257 10.09 0.18 -13.32
C GLY A 257 9.56 -1.15 -13.82
N VAL A 258 10.44 -1.95 -14.40
CA VAL A 258 10.37 -3.37 -14.12
C VAL A 258 9.90 -3.48 -12.66
N LEU A 259 8.82 -4.20 -12.42
CA LEU A 259 8.78 -4.93 -11.16
C LEU A 259 10.04 -5.78 -11.25
N VAL A 260 11.22 -5.23 -10.93
CA VAL A 260 12.36 -5.99 -10.44
C VAL A 260 11.64 -6.75 -9.39
N LYS A 261 11.33 -8.01 -9.69
CA LYS A 261 10.41 -8.79 -8.88
C LYS A 261 11.00 -8.64 -7.52
N ASP A 262 10.34 -7.85 -6.68
CA ASP A 262 10.83 -7.65 -5.35
C ASP A 262 10.89 -9.07 -4.85
N SER A 263 12.10 -9.48 -4.54
CA SER A 263 12.46 -10.84 -4.15
C SER A 263 13.00 -10.82 -2.73
N LYS A 264 13.08 -9.63 -2.14
CA LYS A 264 13.50 -9.43 -0.77
C LYS A 264 12.29 -9.72 0.12
N ALA A 265 12.27 -10.92 0.68
CA ALA A 265 11.27 -11.26 1.67
C ALA A 265 11.31 -10.29 2.87
N PRO A 266 10.15 -9.88 3.43
CA PRO A 266 10.11 -9.16 4.70
C PRO A 266 10.75 -10.03 5.77
N ARG A 267 11.67 -9.54 6.60
CA ARG A 267 12.11 -10.34 7.75
C ARG A 267 11.00 -10.37 8.79
N VAL A 268 10.83 -11.50 9.47
CA VAL A 268 9.89 -11.61 10.58
C VAL A 268 10.56 -12.18 11.81
N SER A 269 10.23 -11.67 12.99
CA SER A 269 10.83 -12.09 14.26
C SER A 269 9.84 -12.27 15.38
N ILE A 270 9.98 -13.33 16.18
CA ILE A 270 9.14 -13.64 17.33
C ILE A 270 9.88 -13.25 18.62
N SER A 271 9.42 -12.20 19.31
CA SER A 271 10.09 -11.69 20.51
C SER A 271 9.47 -12.19 21.82
N SER A 272 8.20 -12.58 21.82
CA SER A 272 7.49 -12.96 23.06
C SER A 272 7.83 -14.36 23.58
N VAL A 273 8.48 -15.20 22.77
CA VAL A 273 8.88 -16.56 23.12
C VAL A 273 10.27 -16.86 22.58
N ARG A 274 11.12 -17.52 23.39
CA ARG A 274 12.49 -17.87 22.98
C ARG A 274 12.58 -19.33 22.52
N ASN A 275 13.37 -19.56 21.48
CA ASN A 275 13.67 -20.90 20.99
C ASN A 275 14.34 -21.75 22.09
N GLY A 276 13.93 -23.00 22.23
CA GLY A 276 14.38 -23.94 23.26
C GLY A 276 13.84 -23.68 24.67
N ARG A 277 13.11 -22.59 24.92
CA ARG A 277 12.64 -22.25 26.28
C ARG A 277 11.71 -23.32 26.84
N THR A 278 11.87 -23.63 28.13
CA THR A 278 10.93 -24.47 28.89
C THR A 278 10.15 -23.63 29.88
N TYR A 279 8.83 -23.72 29.83
CA TYR A 279 7.89 -23.09 30.75
C TYR A 279 7.33 -24.14 31.71
N ARG A 280 7.23 -23.82 33.00
CA ARG A 280 6.66 -24.70 34.03
C ARG A 280 5.21 -24.33 34.29
N LYS A 281 4.33 -25.34 34.46
CA LYS A 281 2.88 -25.21 34.77
C LYS A 281 2.02 -24.53 33.70
N ARG A 282 2.41 -23.39 33.14
CA ARG A 282 1.64 -22.61 32.13
C ARG A 282 2.54 -22.14 31.00
N GLY A 283 2.12 -22.38 29.75
CA GLY A 283 2.77 -21.81 28.58
C GLY A 283 2.45 -20.32 28.37
N PRO A 284 3.19 -19.64 27.48
CA PRO A 284 2.94 -18.26 27.10
C PRO A 284 1.60 -18.13 26.36
N ARG A 285 0.80 -17.12 26.71
CA ARG A 285 -0.47 -16.81 26.03
C ARG A 285 -0.30 -15.83 24.88
N ARG A 286 0.62 -14.87 25.02
CA ARG A 286 0.86 -13.83 24.01
C ARG A 286 2.00 -14.24 23.09
N PHE A 287 1.72 -14.28 21.81
CA PHE A 287 2.69 -14.45 20.72
C PHE A 287 2.84 -13.10 20.03
N ALA A 288 3.99 -12.45 20.14
CA ALA A 288 4.22 -11.12 19.60
C ALA A 288 5.62 -11.03 18.99
N GLY A 289 5.79 -10.07 18.09
CA GLY A 289 6.99 -9.89 17.33
C GLY A 289 6.90 -8.70 16.37
N ARG A 290 7.86 -8.61 15.45
CA ARG A 290 7.87 -7.60 14.39
C ARG A 290 8.16 -8.24 13.03
N ALA A 291 7.57 -7.69 11.98
CA ALA A 291 8.00 -7.85 10.60
C ALA A 291 8.66 -6.56 10.10
N ASP A 292 9.58 -6.67 9.14
CA ASP A 292 10.24 -5.50 8.53
C ASP A 292 9.21 -4.56 7.88
N GLU A 293 9.44 -3.26 8.02
CA GLU A 293 8.60 -2.18 7.47
C GLU A 293 9.02 -1.80 6.04
N ASP A 294 10.25 -2.17 5.63
CA ASP A 294 10.87 -1.76 4.36
C ASP A 294 10.21 -2.32 3.10
N THR A 295 9.43 -3.40 3.19
CA THR A 295 8.95 -4.16 2.01
C THR A 295 7.43 -4.06 1.79
N ALA A 296 6.75 -3.05 2.34
CA ALA A 296 5.29 -2.89 2.20
C ALA A 296 4.51 -4.18 2.53
N LEU A 297 4.46 -4.51 3.83
CA LEU A 297 3.86 -5.73 4.36
C LEU A 297 2.40 -5.90 3.88
N LEU A 298 2.09 -7.06 3.29
CA LEU A 298 0.74 -7.43 2.90
C LEU A 298 0.02 -8.11 4.06
N GLN A 299 0.69 -9.06 4.73
CA GLN A 299 0.04 -9.90 5.72
C GLN A 299 1.00 -10.65 6.64
N VAL A 300 0.73 -10.65 7.94
CA VAL A 300 1.35 -11.54 8.93
C VAL A 300 0.41 -12.67 9.30
N TYR A 301 0.98 -13.86 9.47
CA TYR A 301 0.29 -15.07 9.87
C TYR A 301 0.97 -15.80 11.02
N LEU A 302 0.19 -16.51 11.83
CA LEU A 302 0.67 -17.33 12.94
C LEU A 302 0.15 -18.77 12.83
N LYS A 303 1.00 -19.76 13.12
CA LYS A 303 0.60 -21.16 13.16
C LYS A 303 1.18 -21.81 14.41
N LEU A 304 0.35 -22.47 15.21
CA LEU A 304 0.78 -23.17 16.41
C LEU A 304 0.53 -24.67 16.31
N ARG A 305 1.58 -25.44 16.61
CA ARG A 305 1.59 -26.91 16.64
C ARG A 305 2.06 -27.38 18.01
N ARG A 306 1.44 -28.45 18.52
CA ARG A 306 1.77 -29.10 19.78
C ARG A 306 1.98 -30.60 19.55
N LYS A 307 3.13 -31.11 19.97
CA LYS A 307 3.44 -32.54 20.03
C LYS A 307 3.39 -33.03 21.48
N THR A 308 2.68 -34.13 21.68
CA THR A 308 2.54 -34.84 22.96
C THR A 308 2.83 -36.32 22.77
N ALA A 309 2.88 -37.10 23.86
CA ALA A 309 2.94 -38.57 23.77
C ALA A 309 1.71 -39.14 23.04
N ALA A 310 0.56 -38.50 23.19
CA ALA A 310 -0.70 -38.89 22.56
C ALA A 310 -0.84 -38.46 21.08
N GLY A 311 0.22 -37.89 20.48
CA GLY A 311 0.23 -37.42 19.10
C GLY A 311 0.27 -35.91 18.95
N CYS A 312 -0.05 -35.44 17.74
CA CYS A 312 -0.01 -34.03 17.38
C CYS A 312 -1.38 -33.34 17.48
N GLN A 313 -1.33 -32.05 17.82
CA GLN A 313 -2.45 -31.13 17.85
C GLN A 313 -2.02 -29.81 17.24
N TYR A 314 -2.98 -29.02 16.77
CA TYR A 314 -2.76 -27.65 16.34
C TYR A 314 -3.84 -26.76 16.93
N PHE A 315 -3.54 -25.47 17.04
CA PHE A 315 -4.50 -24.49 17.51
C PHE A 315 -5.39 -24.05 16.34
N SER A 316 -6.70 -24.00 16.57
CA SER A 316 -7.70 -23.56 15.60
C SER A 316 -8.24 -22.21 16.03
N ALA A 317 -7.83 -21.10 15.38
CA ALA A 317 -8.33 -19.77 15.73
C ALA A 317 -9.85 -19.67 15.61
N LYS A 318 -10.44 -20.21 14.54
CA LYS A 318 -11.91 -20.23 14.34
C LYS A 318 -12.68 -20.85 15.51
N ARG A 319 -12.12 -21.87 16.17
CA ARG A 319 -12.78 -22.59 17.28
C ARG A 319 -12.17 -22.24 18.64
N GLU A 320 -11.11 -21.43 18.65
CA GLU A 320 -10.37 -21.03 19.85
C GLU A 320 -9.87 -22.19 20.73
N VAL A 321 -9.64 -23.37 20.14
CA VAL A 321 -9.24 -24.58 20.88
C VAL A 321 -8.11 -25.35 20.18
N TRP A 322 -7.42 -26.16 20.97
CA TRP A 322 -6.54 -27.21 20.45
C TRP A 322 -7.38 -28.35 19.89
N THR A 323 -7.05 -28.81 18.69
CA THR A 323 -7.79 -29.91 18.07
C THR A 323 -7.67 -31.22 18.85
N ARG A 324 -8.74 -32.00 18.88
CA ARG A 324 -8.69 -33.41 19.28
C ARG A 324 -7.81 -34.15 18.22
N ARG A 325 -6.87 -34.97 18.68
CA ARG A 325 -5.72 -35.60 17.98
C ARG A 325 -5.79 -35.62 16.43
N GLY A 326 -4.68 -35.27 15.78
CA GLY A 326 -4.57 -35.35 14.33
C GLY A 326 -3.15 -35.16 13.80
N SER A 327 -3.03 -35.04 12.47
CA SER A 327 -1.74 -34.74 11.83
C SER A 327 -1.36 -33.26 11.97
N CYS A 328 -0.11 -32.98 12.38
CA CYS A 328 0.43 -31.61 12.38
C CYS A 328 0.34 -30.93 11.00
N ARG A 329 0.26 -31.72 9.91
CA ARG A 329 0.16 -31.22 8.54
C ARG A 329 -1.14 -30.47 8.27
N ARG A 330 -2.18 -30.71 9.08
CA ARG A 330 -3.47 -30.01 8.99
C ARG A 330 -3.47 -28.64 9.70
N ALA A 331 -2.39 -28.28 10.39
CA ALA A 331 -2.26 -26.98 11.03
C ALA A 331 -2.34 -25.86 9.98
N ARG A 332 -3.22 -24.88 10.20
CA ARG A 332 -3.40 -23.74 9.31
C ARG A 332 -2.81 -22.48 9.93
N PHE A 333 -2.39 -21.58 9.06
CA PHE A 333 -2.00 -20.23 9.44
C PHE A 333 -3.24 -19.40 9.81
N ILE A 334 -3.10 -18.57 10.82
CA ILE A 334 -4.08 -17.64 11.37
C ILE A 334 -3.67 -16.25 10.91
N ARG A 335 -4.58 -15.50 10.30
CA ARG A 335 -4.35 -14.12 9.86
C ARG A 335 -4.22 -13.20 11.08
N LEU A 336 -3.14 -12.44 11.20
CA LEU A 336 -2.93 -11.49 12.32
C LEU A 336 -3.18 -10.02 11.94
N GLY A 337 -2.92 -9.65 10.70
CA GLY A 337 -3.03 -8.27 10.19
C GLY A 337 -1.87 -7.92 9.26
N ASP A 338 -1.82 -6.69 8.80
CA ASP A 338 -0.85 -6.11 7.86
C ASP A 338 0.14 -5.15 8.55
N LYS A 339 0.10 -5.04 9.88
CA LYS A 339 1.00 -4.19 10.67
C LYS A 339 2.32 -4.88 10.97
N ALA A 340 3.41 -4.12 10.93
CA ALA A 340 4.75 -4.59 11.26
C ALA A 340 4.86 -5.12 12.69
N ALA A 341 4.34 -4.39 13.68
CA ALA A 341 4.16 -4.91 15.02
C ALA A 341 2.92 -5.81 15.07
N TYR A 342 3.10 -7.07 15.42
CA TYR A 342 2.00 -8.04 15.53
C TYR A 342 1.90 -8.64 16.92
N SER A 343 0.70 -9.02 17.30
CA SER A 343 0.50 -9.89 18.46
C SER A 343 -0.76 -10.74 18.34
N TYR A 344 -0.74 -11.89 19.02
CA TYR A 344 -1.88 -12.77 19.15
C TYR A 344 -1.96 -13.29 20.58
N LEU A 345 -3.13 -13.13 21.20
CA LEU A 345 -3.39 -13.60 22.56
C LEU A 345 -4.22 -14.89 22.51
N LEU A 346 -3.66 -15.98 23.02
CA LEU A 346 -4.43 -17.20 23.17
C LEU A 346 -5.53 -17.05 24.23
N PRO A 347 -6.72 -17.62 23.97
CA PRO A 347 -7.84 -17.61 24.92
C PRO A 347 -7.48 -18.32 26.22
N LYS A 348 -6.64 -19.37 26.17
CA LYS A 348 -6.12 -20.10 27.34
C LYS A 348 -4.63 -20.38 27.21
N ALA A 349 -3.95 -20.51 28.35
CA ALA A 349 -2.53 -20.88 28.39
C ALA A 349 -2.30 -22.25 27.70
N PRO A 350 -1.26 -22.40 26.87
CA PRO A 350 -0.91 -23.68 26.29
C PRO A 350 -0.69 -24.76 27.38
N PRO A 351 -1.33 -25.93 27.26
CA PRO A 351 -1.11 -27.05 28.18
C PRO A 351 0.29 -27.69 28.05
N ALA A 352 0.63 -28.68 28.86
CA ALA A 352 1.95 -29.33 28.80
C ALA A 352 2.24 -29.98 27.43
N GLY A 353 3.40 -29.75 26.81
CA GLY A 353 3.73 -30.31 25.50
C GLY A 353 4.95 -29.66 24.87
N ARG A 354 5.37 -30.18 23.71
CA ARG A 354 6.40 -29.55 22.87
C ARG A 354 5.71 -28.75 21.77
N TYR A 355 6.08 -27.50 21.62
CA TYR A 355 5.43 -26.55 20.74
C TYR A 355 6.32 -26.13 19.60
N THR A 356 5.70 -25.84 18.46
CA THR A 356 6.31 -25.13 17.35
C THR A 356 5.37 -24.01 16.96
N VAL A 357 5.90 -22.79 16.96
CA VAL A 357 5.23 -21.59 16.50
C VAL A 357 5.92 -21.18 15.22
N ASP A 358 5.15 -21.05 14.15
CA ASP A 358 5.62 -20.47 12.91
C ASP A 358 4.92 -19.12 12.75
N VAL A 359 5.68 -18.06 12.49
CA VAL A 359 5.14 -16.79 12.01
C VAL A 359 5.62 -16.59 10.59
N LYS A 360 4.70 -16.29 9.69
CA LYS A 360 4.98 -16.00 8.28
C LYS A 360 4.61 -14.56 7.99
N ALA A 361 5.53 -13.79 7.42
CA ALA A 361 5.23 -12.49 6.83
C ALA A 361 5.16 -12.65 5.31
N LEU A 362 4.26 -11.90 4.69
CA LEU A 362 4.09 -11.78 3.25
C LEU A 362 4.10 -10.29 2.91
N ASP A 363 4.88 -9.90 1.92
CA ASP A 363 4.80 -8.55 1.34
C ASP A 363 3.81 -8.52 0.15
N ARG A 364 3.60 -7.32 -0.39
CA ARG A 364 2.71 -7.11 -1.54
C ARG A 364 3.25 -7.70 -2.85
N ALA A 365 4.55 -7.94 -2.94
CA ALA A 365 5.18 -8.67 -4.03
C ALA A 365 5.09 -10.21 -3.88
N GLN A 366 4.42 -10.68 -2.82
CA GLN A 366 4.25 -12.08 -2.45
C GLN A 366 5.54 -12.80 -2.05
N ASN A 367 6.61 -12.08 -1.72
CA ASN A 367 7.73 -12.71 -1.02
C ASN A 367 7.32 -13.01 0.40
N ALA A 368 7.94 -14.05 0.96
CA ALA A 368 7.63 -14.48 2.29
C ALA A 368 8.86 -14.92 3.05
N ASP A 369 8.93 -14.50 4.31
CA ASP A 369 9.80 -15.09 5.30
C ASP A 369 8.98 -15.86 6.33
N THR A 370 9.61 -16.80 7.00
CA THR A 370 8.97 -17.54 8.09
C THR A 370 9.97 -17.79 9.21
N GLU A 371 9.69 -17.22 10.38
CA GLU A 371 10.40 -17.56 11.60
C GLU A 371 9.71 -18.73 12.31
N GLN A 372 10.52 -19.67 12.80
CA GLN A 372 10.05 -20.78 13.61
C GLN A 372 10.71 -20.78 14.99
N VAL A 373 9.88 -20.76 16.04
CA VAL A 373 10.32 -20.91 17.43
C VAL A 373 9.76 -22.20 18.02
N LYS A 374 10.63 -22.99 18.67
CA LYS A 374 10.24 -24.20 19.41
C LYS A 374 10.37 -23.96 20.91
N PHE A 375 9.40 -24.41 21.69
CA PHE A 375 9.46 -24.32 23.15
C PHE A 375 8.77 -25.53 23.80
N LYS A 376 8.95 -25.71 25.11
CA LYS A 376 8.32 -26.79 25.89
C LYS A 376 7.50 -26.22 27.04
N VAL A 377 6.37 -26.83 27.33
CA VAL A 377 5.61 -26.61 28.56
C VAL A 377 5.61 -27.91 29.35
N THR A 378 6.05 -27.88 30.60
CA THR A 378 5.99 -29.02 31.52
C THR A 378 4.83 -28.88 32.48
N LYS A 379 4.40 -30.00 33.04
CA LYS A 379 3.48 -30.01 34.18
C LYS A 379 4.07 -29.23 35.35
#